data_AF-A0A5C8SI21-F1
#
_entry.id   AF-A0A5C8SI21-F1
#
_cell.length_a   1.000
_cell.length_b   1.000
_cell.length_c   1.000
_cell.angle_alpha   90.00
_cell.angle_beta   90.00
_cell.angle_gamma   90.00
#
_symmetry.space_group_name_H-M   'P 1'
#
loop_
_entity.id
_entity.type
_entity.pdbx_description
1 polymer ?
#
loop_
_entity_poly.entity_id
_entity_poly.type
_entity_poly.pdbx_seq_one_letter_code
_entity_poly.pdbx_strand_id
1 'polypeptide(L)'
;TPPADAPPPGSYLPRFRKTTRDIANEAVMGVYEYGAGYPRARYEAERFELARRFRRTYGSGDDRANVAPHFIGVFDTVASLGSVGPLRWGIAGGLTVLAALLVAVPAVLLDLAFGTGFWKPFASVASLSAAFVLWRWLPTAVKFIVGSPVDGKTRFHVAQWRSANYDRLLSGQVGFARHALSIDETRRDFPRVGWGGKGVVREKVVGEPDPLIQMWFAGNHSDINGSYPEAESRLSDIALEWMVGQATRIPDPLLVDGMGLDKPGTSRLHLHPAANGMQHCEVANMRDTIAGIFPGWLARRLGLLGWPVKIRDVPEEALVHQSVRERFALSEVMQCAGRGPYRPEALAGHKDFKAGYGPAPTPAAVTPTS
;
A
#
# COMPACT_ATOMS: atom_id res chain seq x y z
N THR A 1 -31.97 -1.62 -7.49
CA THR A 1 -32.83 -2.65 -6.86
C THR A 1 -31.92 -3.60 -6.14
N PRO A 2 -32.20 -4.01 -4.88
CA PRO A 2 -31.42 -5.06 -4.24
C PRO A 2 -31.43 -6.32 -5.12
N PRO A 3 -30.38 -7.16 -5.09
CA PRO A 3 -30.42 -8.42 -5.80
C PRO A 3 -31.65 -9.21 -5.32
N ALA A 4 -32.33 -9.90 -6.24
CA ALA A 4 -33.57 -10.62 -5.94
C ALA A 4 -33.41 -11.67 -4.81
N ASP A 5 -32.18 -12.15 -4.63
CA ASP A 5 -31.80 -13.13 -3.60
C ASP A 5 -31.11 -12.51 -2.37
N ALA A 6 -31.20 -11.18 -2.18
CA ALA A 6 -30.63 -10.54 -0.99
C ALA A 6 -31.34 -11.04 0.27
N PRO A 7 -30.61 -11.61 1.25
CA PRO A 7 -31.24 -12.08 2.46
C PRO A 7 -31.74 -10.87 3.28
N PRO A 8 -32.86 -11.00 4.01
CA PRO A 8 -33.45 -9.88 4.73
C PRO A 8 -32.49 -9.36 5.82
N PRO A 9 -32.58 -8.06 6.19
CA PRO A 9 -31.80 -7.50 7.30
C PRO A 9 -31.94 -8.35 8.58
N GLY A 10 -30.81 -8.60 9.25
CA GLY A 10 -30.77 -9.40 10.49
C GLY A 10 -30.75 -10.91 10.28
N SER A 11 -30.77 -11.40 9.04
CA SER A 11 -30.60 -12.82 8.74
C SER A 11 -29.18 -13.31 9.05
N TYR A 12 -29.07 -14.61 9.35
CA TYR A 12 -27.79 -15.26 9.54
C TYR A 12 -27.00 -15.33 8.22
N LEU A 13 -25.78 -14.79 8.23
CA LEU A 13 -24.85 -14.89 7.10
C LEU A 13 -23.80 -15.98 7.37
N PRO A 14 -23.88 -17.12 6.68
CA PRO A 14 -22.92 -18.21 6.89
C PRO A 14 -21.51 -17.81 6.43
N ARG A 15 -20.50 -18.15 7.24
CA ARG A 15 -19.08 -17.90 6.89
C ARG A 15 -18.69 -18.76 5.68
N PHE A 16 -17.83 -18.21 4.82
CA PHE A 16 -17.25 -18.90 3.66
C PHE A 16 -18.24 -19.41 2.60
N ARG A 17 -19.45 -18.84 2.52
CA ARG A 17 -20.44 -19.18 1.48
C ARG A 17 -20.47 -18.15 0.35
N LYS A 18 -21.00 -18.59 -0.80
CA LYS A 18 -21.17 -17.75 -1.99
C LYS A 18 -21.91 -16.45 -1.68
N THR A 19 -23.05 -16.53 -0.98
CA THR A 19 -23.85 -15.36 -0.59
C THR A 19 -23.03 -14.29 0.13
N THR A 20 -22.26 -14.67 1.15
CA THR A 20 -21.41 -13.74 1.90
C THR A 20 -20.29 -13.17 1.03
N ARG A 21 -19.71 -13.97 0.12
CA ARG A 21 -18.71 -13.48 -0.85
C ARG A 21 -19.33 -12.51 -1.84
N ASP A 22 -20.55 -12.74 -2.30
CA ASP A 22 -21.26 -11.85 -3.23
C ASP A 22 -21.57 -10.51 -2.57
N ILE A 23 -22.03 -10.51 -1.31
CA ILE A 23 -22.26 -9.29 -0.53
C ILE A 23 -20.95 -8.52 -0.33
N ALA A 24 -19.86 -9.21 0.02
CA ALA A 24 -18.54 -8.59 0.14
C ALA A 24 -18.03 -8.02 -1.20
N ASN A 25 -18.25 -8.75 -2.30
CA ASN A 25 -17.92 -8.29 -3.64
C ASN A 25 -18.75 -7.06 -4.04
N GLU A 26 -20.03 -7.00 -3.68
CA GLU A 26 -20.87 -5.82 -3.91
C GLU A 26 -20.35 -4.62 -3.11
N ALA A 27 -20.00 -4.81 -1.83
CA ALA A 27 -19.45 -3.76 -0.98
C ALA A 27 -18.14 -3.19 -1.55
N VAL A 28 -17.23 -4.04 -2.01
CA VAL A 28 -15.94 -3.62 -2.55
C VAL A 28 -16.10 -3.11 -3.99
N MET A 29 -16.52 -3.96 -4.90
CA MET A 29 -16.53 -3.67 -6.34
C MET A 29 -17.67 -2.75 -6.75
N GLY A 30 -18.84 -2.84 -6.11
CA GLY A 30 -20.02 -2.06 -6.46
C GLY A 30 -20.06 -0.69 -5.77
N VAL A 31 -19.65 -0.64 -4.50
CA VAL A 31 -19.74 0.58 -3.68
C VAL A 31 -18.38 1.25 -3.53
N TYR A 32 -17.40 0.60 -2.89
CA TYR A 32 -16.12 1.23 -2.55
C TYR A 32 -15.32 1.67 -3.78
N GLU A 33 -15.24 0.81 -4.80
CA GLU A 33 -14.53 1.09 -6.05
C GLU A 33 -15.26 2.07 -6.98
N TYR A 34 -16.50 2.47 -6.68
CA TYR A 34 -17.23 3.39 -7.54
C TYR A 34 -16.51 4.75 -7.59
N GLY A 35 -16.02 5.15 -8.76
CA GLY A 35 -15.21 6.35 -8.96
C GLY A 35 -13.69 6.12 -8.83
N ALA A 36 -13.23 4.88 -8.65
CA ALA A 36 -11.80 4.58 -8.56
C ALA A 36 -11.03 5.07 -9.79
N GLY A 37 -9.88 5.69 -9.55
CA GLY A 37 -9.04 6.32 -10.56
C GLY A 37 -9.35 7.80 -10.84
N TYR A 38 -10.45 8.34 -10.31
CA TYR A 38 -10.86 9.73 -10.46
C TYR A 38 -10.78 10.50 -9.14
N PRO A 39 -10.66 11.85 -9.18
CA PRO A 39 -10.77 12.66 -7.98
C PRO A 39 -12.08 12.37 -7.24
N ARG A 40 -11.98 12.13 -5.93
CA ARG A 40 -13.11 11.72 -5.06
C ARG A 40 -14.35 12.60 -5.25
N ALA A 41 -14.17 13.92 -5.23
CA ALA A 41 -15.25 14.90 -5.35
C ALA A 41 -16.15 14.70 -6.58
N ARG A 42 -15.63 14.06 -7.64
CA ARG A 42 -16.39 13.78 -8.87
C ARG A 42 -17.49 12.74 -8.70
N TYR A 43 -17.30 11.76 -7.81
CA TYR A 43 -18.17 10.61 -7.64
C TYR A 43 -18.61 10.37 -6.19
N GLU A 44 -18.30 11.29 -5.29
CA GLU A 44 -18.57 11.14 -3.85
C GLU A 44 -20.06 11.03 -3.55
N ALA A 45 -20.89 11.87 -4.17
CA ALA A 45 -22.34 11.85 -3.97
C ALA A 45 -22.95 10.50 -4.40
N GLU A 46 -22.56 9.98 -5.56
CA GLU A 46 -23.04 8.67 -6.02
C GLU A 46 -22.49 7.53 -5.17
N ARG A 47 -21.23 7.60 -4.75
CA ARG A 47 -20.63 6.59 -3.86
C ARG A 47 -21.34 6.55 -2.51
N PHE A 48 -21.69 7.69 -1.95
CA PHE A 48 -22.47 7.77 -0.70
C PHE A 48 -23.89 7.26 -0.86
N GLU A 49 -24.56 7.55 -1.98
CA GLU A 49 -25.88 6.99 -2.26
C GLU A 49 -25.83 5.47 -2.43
N LEU A 50 -24.83 4.93 -3.12
CA LEU A 50 -24.59 3.48 -3.20
C LEU A 50 -24.34 2.87 -1.82
N ALA A 51 -23.53 3.52 -0.98
CA ALA A 51 -23.27 3.06 0.38
C ALA A 51 -24.54 3.07 1.24
N ARG A 52 -25.38 4.11 1.14
CA ARG A 52 -26.66 4.20 1.84
C ARG A 52 -27.61 3.08 1.41
N ARG A 53 -27.72 2.82 0.10
CA ARG A 53 -28.52 1.71 -0.45
C ARG A 53 -28.03 0.36 0.08
N PHE A 54 -26.73 0.12 0.00
CA PHE A 54 -26.10 -1.11 0.49
C PHE A 54 -26.43 -1.35 1.97
N ARG A 55 -26.25 -0.33 2.81
CA ARG A 55 -26.54 -0.44 4.25
C ARG A 55 -28.01 -0.75 4.52
N ARG A 56 -28.93 -0.06 3.84
CA ARG A 56 -30.37 -0.33 3.94
C ARG A 56 -30.73 -1.74 3.50
N THR A 57 -30.12 -2.24 2.43
CA THR A 57 -30.39 -3.59 1.91
C THR A 57 -29.94 -4.67 2.89
N TYR A 58 -28.76 -4.53 3.48
CA TYR A 58 -28.16 -5.57 4.32
C TYR A 58 -28.28 -5.32 5.83
N GLY A 59 -28.91 -4.22 6.25
CA GLY A 59 -29.03 -3.83 7.67
C GLY A 59 -27.68 -3.50 8.30
N SER A 60 -26.70 -3.02 7.53
CA SER A 60 -25.34 -2.75 8.01
C SER A 60 -25.16 -1.30 8.51
N GLY A 61 -26.21 -0.73 9.09
CA GLY A 61 -26.29 0.62 9.64
C GLY A 61 -27.26 1.54 8.89
N ASP A 62 -27.43 2.75 9.41
CA ASP A 62 -28.30 3.78 8.83
C ASP A 62 -27.44 4.77 8.02
N ASP A 63 -27.12 5.92 8.61
CA ASP A 63 -26.28 6.96 7.99
C ASP A 63 -24.78 6.59 7.99
N ARG A 64 -24.38 5.69 8.88
CA ARG A 64 -23.00 5.24 9.07
C ARG A 64 -22.96 3.72 9.19
N ALA A 65 -21.79 3.12 8.99
CA ALA A 65 -21.61 1.69 9.20
C ALA A 65 -21.82 1.34 10.68
N ASN A 66 -22.60 0.31 10.98
CA ASN A 66 -22.88 -0.15 12.35
C ASN A 66 -21.68 -0.82 13.04
N VAL A 67 -20.66 -1.20 12.27
CA VAL A 67 -19.41 -1.78 12.77
C VAL A 67 -18.25 -1.03 12.12
N ALA A 68 -17.25 -0.68 12.93
CA ALA A 68 -15.99 -0.11 12.49
C ALA A 68 -14.82 -0.88 13.11
N PRO A 69 -13.64 -0.88 12.47
CA PRO A 69 -12.45 -1.45 13.07
C PRO A 69 -12.14 -0.78 14.41
N HIS A 70 -11.96 -1.60 15.44
CA HIS A 70 -11.50 -1.13 16.75
C HIS A 70 -10.06 -0.60 16.68
N PHE A 71 -9.19 -1.36 16.01
CA PHE A 71 -7.79 -1.02 15.82
C PHE A 71 -7.37 -1.19 14.35
N ILE A 72 -6.57 -0.25 13.85
CA ILE A 72 -5.90 -0.32 12.56
C ILE A 72 -4.41 -0.07 12.77
N GLY A 73 -3.59 -1.08 12.50
CA GLY A 73 -2.13 -0.95 12.45
C GLY A 73 -1.64 -1.05 11.03
N VAL A 74 -0.87 -0.06 10.56
CA VAL A 74 -0.25 -0.11 9.23
C VAL A 74 1.23 0.22 9.32
N PHE A 75 2.01 -0.44 8.47
CA PHE A 75 3.44 -0.26 8.33
C PHE A 75 3.73 0.39 6.98
N ASP A 76 4.39 1.53 7.05
CA ASP A 76 4.90 2.35 5.95
C ASP A 76 4.02 2.36 4.68
N THR A 77 2.77 2.81 4.79
CA THR A 77 1.88 2.88 3.62
C THR A 77 2.46 3.75 2.49
N VAL A 78 2.70 3.13 1.33
CA VAL A 78 3.26 3.76 0.13
C VAL A 78 2.27 3.72 -1.03
N ALA A 79 2.32 4.73 -1.90
CA ALA A 79 1.54 4.75 -3.12
C ALA A 79 2.29 4.04 -4.26
N SER A 80 2.51 2.73 -4.16
CA SER A 80 3.28 1.95 -5.15
C SER A 80 2.43 1.27 -6.25
N LEU A 81 1.13 1.55 -6.31
CA LEU A 81 0.22 0.84 -7.22
C LEU A 81 0.30 1.34 -8.68
N GLY A 82 1.07 0.62 -9.49
CA GLY A 82 0.97 0.61 -10.95
C GLY A 82 2.28 0.96 -11.66
N SER A 83 2.68 0.12 -12.62
CA SER A 83 3.78 0.44 -13.55
C SER A 83 3.39 1.65 -14.40
N VAL A 84 4.26 2.66 -14.46
CA VAL A 84 4.10 3.84 -15.30
C VAL A 84 5.11 3.84 -16.46
N GLY A 85 4.78 4.53 -17.55
CA GLY A 85 5.72 4.75 -18.65
C GLY A 85 6.10 3.49 -19.45
N PRO A 86 7.33 3.42 -19.97
CA PRO A 86 7.80 2.34 -20.86
C PRO A 86 7.71 0.94 -20.24
N LEU A 87 7.91 0.82 -18.93
CA LEU A 87 7.82 -0.48 -18.23
C LEU A 87 6.42 -1.10 -18.35
N ARG A 88 5.36 -0.28 -18.30
CA ARG A 88 3.98 -0.73 -18.50
C ARG A 88 3.79 -1.36 -19.88
N TRP A 89 4.35 -0.72 -20.91
CA TRP A 89 4.27 -1.21 -22.28
C TRP A 89 5.10 -2.47 -22.48
N GLY A 90 6.26 -2.57 -21.84
CA GLY A 90 7.09 -3.78 -21.82
C GLY A 90 6.35 -4.98 -21.19
N ILE A 91 5.76 -4.78 -20.01
CA ILE A 91 4.95 -5.81 -19.34
C ILE A 91 3.75 -6.20 -20.21
N ALA A 92 3.03 -5.21 -20.76
CA ALA A 92 1.90 -5.48 -21.64
C ALA A 92 2.31 -6.30 -22.87
N GLY A 93 3.41 -5.93 -23.54
CA GLY A 93 3.94 -6.66 -24.69
C GLY A 93 4.35 -8.09 -24.32
N GLY A 94 5.04 -8.28 -23.20
CA GLY A 94 5.41 -9.62 -22.72
C GLY A 94 4.19 -10.50 -22.42
N LEU A 95 3.16 -9.94 -21.79
CA LEU A 95 1.89 -10.63 -21.55
C LEU A 95 1.14 -10.94 -22.85
N THR A 96 1.18 -10.05 -23.85
CA THR A 96 0.59 -10.31 -25.17
C THR A 96 1.29 -11.47 -25.88
N VAL A 97 2.63 -11.51 -25.86
CA VAL A 97 3.41 -12.62 -26.42
C VAL A 97 3.08 -13.92 -25.70
N LEU A 98 3.08 -13.91 -24.36
CA LEU A 98 2.72 -15.09 -23.57
C LEU A 98 1.30 -15.58 -23.87
N ALA A 99 0.32 -14.68 -23.97
CA ALA A 99 -1.05 -15.02 -24.34
C ALA A 99 -1.14 -15.62 -25.75
N ALA A 100 -0.40 -15.06 -26.72
CA ALA A 100 -0.34 -15.60 -28.08
C ALA A 100 0.26 -17.02 -28.10
N LEU A 101 1.31 -17.28 -27.31
CA LEU A 101 1.91 -18.61 -27.17
C LEU A 101 0.94 -19.61 -26.54
N LEU A 102 0.21 -19.21 -25.50
CA LEU A 102 -0.80 -20.04 -24.84
C LEU A 102 -1.98 -20.38 -25.78
N VAL A 103 -2.33 -19.47 -26.70
CA VAL A 103 -3.34 -19.71 -27.74
C VAL A 103 -2.78 -20.57 -28.89
N ALA A 104 -1.49 -20.45 -29.20
CA ALA A 104 -0.86 -21.20 -30.29
C ALA A 104 -0.82 -22.72 -30.01
N VAL A 105 -0.57 -23.14 -28.77
CA VAL A 105 -0.52 -24.56 -28.38
C VAL A 105 -1.81 -25.33 -28.76
N PRO A 106 -3.01 -24.94 -28.29
CA PRO A 106 -4.25 -25.62 -28.70
C PRO A 106 -4.55 -25.45 -30.19
N ALA A 107 -4.13 -24.35 -30.82
CA ALA A 107 -4.31 -24.16 -32.26
C ALA A 107 -3.51 -25.17 -33.09
N VAL A 108 -2.26 -25.45 -32.70
CA VAL A 108 -1.44 -26.49 -33.34
C VAL A 108 -2.05 -27.87 -33.13
N LEU A 109 -2.54 -28.19 -31.93
CA LEU A 109 -3.20 -29.48 -31.66
C LEU A 109 -4.46 -29.67 -32.51
N LEU A 110 -5.27 -28.63 -32.67
CA LEU A 110 -6.46 -28.65 -33.52
C LEU A 110 -6.12 -28.78 -35.00
N ASP A 111 -5.04 -28.13 -35.46
CA ASP A 111 -4.57 -28.29 -36.83
C ASP A 111 -4.07 -29.71 -37.10
N LEU A 112 -3.25 -30.26 -36.19
CA LEU A 112 -2.76 -31.64 -36.28
C LEU A 112 -3.89 -32.68 -36.27
N ALA A 113 -4.97 -32.42 -35.51
CA ALA A 113 -6.09 -33.34 -35.40
C ALA A 113 -7.05 -33.29 -36.61
N PHE A 114 -7.24 -32.11 -37.22
CA PHE A 114 -8.33 -31.88 -38.19
C PHE A 114 -7.88 -31.32 -39.54
N GLY A 115 -6.58 -31.03 -39.75
CA GLY A 115 -6.02 -30.55 -41.01
C GLY A 115 -6.60 -29.21 -41.48
N THR A 116 -6.98 -28.33 -40.55
CA THR A 116 -7.75 -27.10 -40.86
C THR A 116 -6.86 -25.92 -41.28
N GLY A 117 -5.55 -26.05 -41.10
CA GLY A 117 -4.52 -25.02 -41.24
C GLY A 117 -4.45 -24.12 -40.00
N PHE A 118 -3.27 -23.98 -39.38
CA PHE A 118 -2.99 -23.23 -38.13
C PHE A 118 -3.81 -21.94 -37.88
N TRP A 119 -3.97 -21.08 -38.90
CA TRP A 119 -4.57 -19.75 -38.71
C TRP A 119 -6.06 -19.79 -38.32
N LYS A 120 -6.81 -20.80 -38.77
CA LYS A 120 -8.24 -20.93 -38.44
C LYS A 120 -8.47 -21.27 -36.95
N PRO A 121 -7.92 -22.38 -36.41
CA PRO A 121 -8.06 -22.69 -34.99
C PRO A 121 -7.37 -21.64 -34.11
N PHE A 122 -6.28 -21.01 -34.56
CA PHE A 122 -5.67 -19.91 -33.84
C PHE A 122 -6.63 -18.72 -33.68
N ALA A 123 -7.25 -18.26 -34.77
CA ALA A 123 -8.22 -17.16 -34.71
C ALA A 123 -9.43 -17.49 -33.84
N SER A 124 -9.93 -18.74 -33.90
CA SER A 124 -11.04 -19.20 -33.07
C SER A 124 -10.69 -19.21 -31.57
N VAL A 125 -9.56 -19.83 -31.19
CA VAL A 125 -9.13 -19.90 -29.80
C VAL A 125 -8.77 -18.52 -29.27
N ALA A 126 -8.12 -17.67 -30.08
CA ALA A 126 -7.83 -16.27 -29.74
C ALA A 126 -9.12 -15.50 -29.45
N SER A 127 -10.12 -15.61 -30.33
CA SER A 127 -11.41 -14.91 -30.18
C SER A 127 -12.18 -15.37 -28.95
N LEU A 128 -12.23 -16.69 -28.69
CA LEU A 128 -12.86 -17.24 -27.49
C LEU A 128 -12.14 -16.82 -26.22
N SER A 129 -10.81 -16.83 -26.22
CA SER A 129 -10.00 -16.39 -25.08
C SER A 129 -10.18 -14.90 -24.82
N ALA A 130 -10.17 -14.07 -25.87
CA ALA A 130 -10.43 -12.64 -25.76
C ALA A 130 -11.84 -12.35 -25.26
N ALA A 131 -12.85 -13.07 -25.76
CA ALA A 131 -14.22 -12.96 -25.29
C ALA A 131 -14.35 -13.35 -23.81
N PHE A 132 -13.69 -14.44 -23.38
CA PHE A 132 -13.67 -14.88 -21.98
C PHE A 132 -13.01 -13.84 -21.06
N VAL A 133 -11.84 -13.32 -21.46
CA VAL A 133 -11.14 -12.27 -20.71
C VAL A 133 -12.00 -11.01 -20.61
N LEU A 134 -12.60 -10.58 -21.73
CA LEU A 134 -13.47 -9.41 -21.78
C LEU A 134 -14.72 -9.61 -20.89
N TRP A 135 -15.35 -10.77 -20.95
CA TRP A 135 -16.49 -11.14 -20.10
C TRP A 135 -16.13 -11.11 -18.61
N ARG A 136 -14.92 -11.57 -18.25
CA ARG A 136 -14.48 -11.56 -16.86
C ARG A 136 -14.05 -10.18 -16.37
N TRP A 137 -13.48 -9.36 -17.24
CA TRP A 137 -12.96 -8.02 -16.95
C TRP A 137 -14.06 -6.96 -16.89
N LEU A 138 -15.01 -6.96 -17.83
CA LEU A 138 -16.04 -5.92 -17.95
C LEU A 138 -16.79 -5.64 -16.63
N PRO A 139 -17.28 -6.65 -15.88
CA PRO A 139 -17.98 -6.41 -14.60
C PRO A 139 -17.08 -5.83 -13.51
N THR A 140 -15.76 -6.03 -13.62
CA THR A 140 -14.79 -5.47 -12.67
C THR A 140 -14.46 -4.02 -12.98
N ALA A 141 -14.47 -3.64 -14.26
CA ALA A 141 -14.03 -2.33 -14.72
C ALA A 141 -15.20 -1.34 -14.90
N VAL A 142 -16.34 -1.77 -15.43
CA VAL A 142 -17.47 -0.88 -15.70
C VAL A 142 -18.36 -0.80 -14.48
N LYS A 143 -18.49 0.40 -13.92
CA LYS A 143 -19.34 0.69 -12.75
C LYS A 143 -20.48 1.58 -13.19
N PHE A 144 -21.67 1.34 -12.64
CA PHE A 144 -22.84 2.16 -12.94
C PHE A 144 -23.73 2.34 -11.71
N ILE A 145 -24.50 3.42 -11.73
CA ILE A 145 -25.55 3.73 -10.76
C ILE A 145 -26.82 4.11 -11.52
N VAL A 146 -27.94 3.52 -11.12
CA VAL A 146 -29.27 3.88 -11.64
C VAL A 146 -29.90 4.89 -10.69
N GLY A 147 -30.46 5.98 -11.22
CA GLY A 147 -31.04 7.05 -10.40
C GLY A 147 -29.97 7.77 -9.60
N SER A 148 -29.01 8.39 -10.29
CA SER A 148 -27.93 9.16 -9.66
C SER A 148 -28.50 10.34 -8.85
N PRO A 149 -27.97 10.64 -7.64
CA PRO A 149 -28.35 11.82 -6.87
C PRO A 149 -27.98 13.15 -7.56
N VAL A 150 -27.12 13.12 -8.59
CA VAL A 150 -26.67 14.33 -9.30
C VAL A 150 -27.72 14.83 -10.31
N ASP A 151 -28.32 13.92 -11.08
CA ASP A 151 -29.19 14.27 -12.21
C ASP A 151 -30.40 13.33 -12.39
N GLY A 152 -30.59 12.37 -11.49
CA GLY A 152 -31.65 11.36 -11.55
C GLY A 152 -31.46 10.29 -12.63
N LYS A 153 -30.40 10.35 -13.44
CA LYS A 153 -30.18 9.45 -14.59
C LYS A 153 -29.29 8.28 -14.22
N THR A 154 -29.22 7.29 -15.11
CA THR A 154 -28.22 6.23 -15.04
C THR A 154 -26.88 6.76 -15.49
N ARG A 155 -25.86 6.66 -14.64
CA ARG A 155 -24.48 7.04 -14.96
C ARG A 155 -23.59 5.81 -14.94
N PHE A 156 -22.62 5.75 -15.85
CA PHE A 156 -21.58 4.72 -15.85
C PHE A 156 -20.20 5.33 -16.04
N HIS A 157 -19.18 4.62 -15.59
CA HIS A 157 -17.78 4.96 -15.83
C HIS A 157 -16.91 3.71 -15.77
N VAL A 158 -15.69 3.84 -16.28
CA VAL A 158 -14.68 2.77 -16.19
C VAL A 158 -13.80 3.06 -14.97
N ALA A 159 -13.95 2.26 -13.92
CA ALA A 159 -13.10 2.29 -12.75
C ALA A 159 -11.78 1.60 -13.08
N GLN A 160 -10.68 2.35 -12.98
CA GLN A 160 -9.33 1.82 -13.12
C GLN A 160 -8.49 2.39 -12.00
N TRP A 161 -7.89 1.50 -11.21
CA TRP A 161 -6.93 1.89 -10.20
C TRP A 161 -5.77 2.64 -10.86
N ARG A 162 -5.46 3.81 -10.30
CA ARG A 162 -4.30 4.63 -10.66
C ARG A 162 -3.51 4.87 -9.37
N SER A 163 -2.21 5.08 -9.48
CA SER A 163 -1.36 5.52 -8.35
C SER A 163 -1.73 6.90 -7.80
N ALA A 164 -2.75 7.56 -8.36
CA ALA A 164 -3.29 8.84 -7.96
C ALA A 164 -4.76 8.71 -7.53
N ASN A 165 -5.24 9.66 -6.72
CA ASN A 165 -6.64 9.78 -6.28
C ASN A 165 -7.15 8.66 -5.34
N TYR A 166 -6.28 8.01 -4.58
CA TYR A 166 -6.71 7.15 -3.47
C TYR A 166 -7.25 7.98 -2.30
N ASP A 167 -8.20 7.39 -1.56
CA ASP A 167 -8.77 8.02 -0.38
C ASP A 167 -7.71 8.10 0.75
N ARG A 168 -7.56 9.29 1.32
CA ARG A 168 -6.63 9.57 2.43
C ARG A 168 -7.35 9.77 3.77
N LEU A 169 -8.63 9.40 3.82
CA LEU A 169 -9.49 9.62 4.97
C LEU A 169 -9.40 8.42 5.92
N LEU A 170 -9.32 8.72 7.22
CA LEU A 170 -9.65 7.76 8.27
C LEU A 170 -11.09 8.01 8.69
N SER A 171 -11.91 6.97 8.79
CA SER A 171 -13.27 7.13 9.31
C SER A 171 -13.21 7.51 10.80
N GLY A 172 -13.97 8.53 11.20
CA GLY A 172 -14.14 8.90 12.61
C GLY A 172 -14.84 7.84 13.48
N GLN A 173 -15.21 6.68 12.91
CA GLN A 173 -15.70 5.53 13.68
C GLN A 173 -14.58 4.56 14.07
N VAL A 174 -13.37 4.72 13.52
CA VAL A 174 -12.23 3.89 13.91
C VAL A 174 -11.79 4.28 15.31
N GLY A 175 -11.68 3.27 16.18
CA GLY A 175 -11.27 3.47 17.58
C GLY A 175 -9.83 3.99 17.66
N PHE A 176 -8.88 3.20 17.19
CA PHE A 176 -7.45 3.53 17.26
C PHE A 176 -6.72 3.17 15.97
N ALA A 177 -5.89 4.08 15.50
CA ALA A 177 -5.07 3.93 14.31
C ALA A 177 -3.60 4.19 14.62
N ARG A 178 -2.73 3.34 14.08
CA ARG A 178 -1.27 3.40 14.26
C ARG A 178 -0.57 3.25 12.93
N HIS A 179 0.37 4.14 12.66
CA HIS A 179 1.13 4.15 11.42
C HIS A 179 2.62 4.22 11.75
N ALA A 180 3.33 3.11 11.51
CA ALA A 180 4.79 3.11 11.54
C ALA A 180 5.33 3.65 10.21
N LEU A 181 6.22 4.65 10.25
CA LEU A 181 6.71 5.37 9.09
C LEU A 181 8.21 5.22 8.93
N SER A 182 8.67 4.95 7.70
CA SER A 182 10.09 4.87 7.38
C SER A 182 10.69 6.26 7.16
N ILE A 183 11.85 6.50 7.77
CA ILE A 183 12.68 7.71 7.54
C ILE A 183 13.54 7.53 6.28
N ASP A 184 14.11 6.34 6.06
CA ASP A 184 15.19 6.11 5.09
C ASP A 184 14.74 5.47 3.78
N GLU A 185 13.45 5.38 3.50
CA GLU A 185 12.95 4.94 2.20
C GLU A 185 13.10 6.06 1.16
N THR A 186 14.12 5.94 0.33
CA THR A 186 14.48 6.97 -0.65
C THR A 186 14.07 6.66 -2.09
N ARG A 187 13.35 5.57 -2.38
CA ARG A 187 12.85 5.31 -3.74
C ARG A 187 11.75 6.33 -4.04
N ARG A 188 11.93 7.12 -5.09
CA ARG A 188 10.98 8.17 -5.51
C ARG A 188 9.57 7.62 -5.74
N ASP A 189 9.48 6.38 -6.21
CA ASP A 189 8.23 5.73 -6.57
C ASP A 189 7.55 5.05 -5.34
N PHE A 190 8.13 5.23 -4.13
CA PHE A 190 7.58 4.80 -2.83
C PHE A 190 7.26 6.02 -1.92
N PRO A 191 6.48 7.01 -2.40
CA PRO A 191 6.13 8.14 -1.56
C PRO A 191 5.19 7.70 -0.43
N ARG A 192 5.45 8.21 0.77
CA ARG A 192 4.55 8.07 1.94
C ARG A 192 3.14 8.52 1.58
N VAL A 193 2.15 7.71 1.93
CA VAL A 193 0.74 8.11 1.93
C VAL A 193 0.43 8.85 3.21
N GLY A 194 0.21 10.17 3.13
CA GLY A 194 -0.37 10.93 4.23
C GLY A 194 -1.86 10.65 4.33
N TRP A 195 -2.32 10.05 5.43
CA TRP A 195 -3.74 9.81 5.72
C TRP A 195 -4.06 10.15 7.18
N GLY A 196 -5.35 10.33 7.49
CA GLY A 196 -5.79 10.62 8.86
C GLY A 196 -5.44 12.03 9.35
N GLY A 197 -5.67 13.06 8.53
CA GLY A 197 -5.45 14.45 8.92
C GLY A 197 -6.42 14.98 9.97
N LYS A 198 -6.23 16.24 10.39
CA LYS A 198 -7.16 16.95 11.28
C LYS A 198 -8.56 17.06 10.63
N GLY A 199 -9.60 16.87 11.43
CA GLY A 199 -11.01 16.95 10.99
C GLY A 199 -11.58 15.68 10.35
N VAL A 200 -10.75 14.64 10.13
CA VAL A 200 -11.22 13.32 9.65
C VAL A 200 -11.14 12.24 10.71
N VAL A 201 -10.11 12.31 11.57
CA VAL A 201 -9.96 11.44 12.74
C VAL A 201 -10.97 11.84 13.81
N ARG A 202 -11.47 10.87 14.57
CA ARG A 202 -12.34 11.14 15.72
C ARG A 202 -11.65 12.03 16.75
N GLU A 203 -12.46 12.75 17.53
CA GLU A 203 -11.95 13.52 18.66
C GLU A 203 -11.40 12.60 19.75
N LYS A 204 -10.37 13.10 20.44
CA LYS A 204 -9.76 12.40 21.56
C LYS A 204 -10.71 12.44 22.77
N VAL A 205 -10.95 11.29 23.35
CA VAL A 205 -11.68 11.17 24.61
C VAL A 205 -10.69 11.27 25.78
N VAL A 206 -11.07 12.00 26.83
CA VAL A 206 -10.24 12.15 28.04
C VAL A 206 -10.01 10.78 28.67
N GLY A 207 -8.75 10.46 28.96
CA GLY A 207 -8.35 9.17 29.53
C GLY A 207 -8.04 8.09 28.49
N GLU A 208 -8.29 8.34 27.19
CA GLU A 208 -7.90 7.42 26.11
C GLU A 208 -6.57 7.82 25.44
N PRO A 209 -5.84 6.84 24.87
CA PRO A 209 -4.75 7.12 23.93
C PRO A 209 -5.21 7.93 22.73
N ASP A 210 -4.27 8.59 22.04
CA ASP A 210 -4.60 9.33 20.82
C ASP A 210 -5.23 8.40 19.76
N PRO A 211 -6.35 8.84 19.11
CA PRO A 211 -7.01 8.02 18.10
C PRO A 211 -6.15 7.72 16.87
N LEU A 212 -5.18 8.57 16.54
CA LEU A 212 -4.18 8.32 15.51
C LEU A 212 -2.78 8.66 16.03
N ILE A 213 -1.86 7.71 15.92
CA ILE A 213 -0.43 7.93 16.17
C ILE A 213 0.35 7.56 14.91
N GLN A 214 1.11 8.52 14.40
CA GLN A 214 2.04 8.33 13.29
C GLN A 214 3.46 8.45 13.84
N MET A 215 4.19 7.34 13.88
CA MET A 215 5.49 7.22 14.52
C MET A 215 6.56 6.93 13.47
N TRP A 216 7.65 7.70 13.48
CA TRP A 216 8.75 7.54 12.54
C TRP A 216 9.87 6.68 13.12
N PHE A 217 10.42 5.81 12.28
CA PHE A 217 11.42 4.81 12.59
C PHE A 217 12.57 4.85 11.57
N ALA A 218 13.77 4.47 12.01
CA ALA A 218 14.93 4.32 11.15
C ALA A 218 14.81 3.04 10.30
N GLY A 219 15.27 3.11 9.04
CA GLY A 219 15.17 2.05 8.05
C GLY A 219 14.30 2.44 6.86
N ASN A 220 14.44 1.68 5.76
CA ASN A 220 13.62 1.81 4.55
C ASN A 220 12.24 1.13 4.70
N HIS A 221 11.44 1.05 3.63
CA HIS A 221 10.09 0.48 3.68
C HIS A 221 10.04 -0.92 4.29
N SER A 222 10.96 -1.79 3.86
CA SER A 222 11.03 -3.19 4.32
C SER A 222 11.64 -3.31 5.72
N ASP A 223 12.49 -2.35 6.13
CA ASP A 223 12.98 -2.26 7.52
C ASP A 223 11.87 -1.88 8.49
N ILE A 224 10.73 -1.37 8.02
CA ILE A 224 9.56 -1.05 8.87
C ILE A 224 8.48 -2.11 8.75
N ASN A 225 8.20 -2.57 7.52
CA ASN A 225 7.12 -3.54 7.24
C ASN A 225 7.53 -4.99 7.54
N GLY A 226 8.84 -5.29 7.55
CA GLY A 226 9.36 -6.65 7.59
C GLY A 226 9.32 -7.28 6.20
N SER A 227 10.44 -7.91 5.79
CA SER A 227 10.62 -8.69 4.56
C SER A 227 12.03 -9.26 4.45
N TYR A 228 12.98 -8.73 5.23
CA TYR A 228 14.35 -9.22 5.27
C TYR A 228 14.47 -10.52 6.08
N PRO A 229 15.54 -11.31 5.85
CA PRO A 229 15.82 -12.49 6.64
C PRO A 229 15.89 -12.16 8.15
N GLU A 230 15.50 -13.13 8.98
CA GLU A 230 15.43 -12.96 10.44
C GLU A 230 16.70 -12.32 11.02
N ALA A 231 17.89 -12.80 10.64
CA ALA A 231 19.17 -12.29 11.13
C ALA A 231 19.43 -10.79 10.86
N GLU A 232 18.73 -10.21 9.89
CA GLU A 232 18.91 -8.82 9.43
C GLU A 232 17.75 -7.90 9.87
N SER A 233 16.68 -8.46 10.44
CA SER A 233 15.38 -7.78 10.66
C SER A 233 15.27 -6.98 11.97
N ARG A 234 16.40 -6.60 12.58
CA ARG A 234 16.42 -5.93 13.90
C ARG A 234 15.69 -4.57 13.90
N LEU A 235 15.65 -3.86 12.76
CA LEU A 235 14.91 -2.59 12.64
C LEU A 235 13.39 -2.81 12.51
N SER A 236 12.94 -3.84 11.79
CA SER A 236 11.52 -4.16 11.68
C SER A 236 10.96 -4.72 12.97
N ASP A 237 11.79 -5.42 13.76
CA ASP A 237 11.43 -5.88 15.10
C ASP A 237 11.08 -4.72 16.02
N ILE A 238 11.76 -3.56 15.90
CA ILE A 238 11.42 -2.35 16.65
C ILE A 238 10.03 -1.85 16.24
N ALA A 239 9.74 -1.77 14.94
CA ALA A 239 8.44 -1.31 14.46
C ALA A 239 7.32 -2.27 14.89
N LEU A 240 7.56 -3.58 14.84
CA LEU A 240 6.62 -4.61 15.25
C LEU A 240 6.40 -4.62 16.77
N GLU A 241 7.46 -4.49 17.57
CA GLU A 241 7.37 -4.35 19.03
C GLU A 241 6.51 -3.15 19.41
N TRP A 242 6.76 -2.00 18.78
CA TRP A 242 5.95 -0.81 18.98
C TRP A 242 4.49 -1.04 18.60
N MET A 243 4.22 -1.63 17.42
CA MET A 243 2.85 -1.87 16.96
C MET A 243 2.09 -2.79 17.91
N VAL A 244 2.72 -3.88 18.36
CA VAL A 244 2.14 -4.80 19.35
C VAL A 244 1.84 -4.05 20.64
N GLY A 245 2.80 -3.27 21.16
CA GLY A 245 2.58 -2.45 22.34
C GLY A 245 1.46 -1.42 22.19
N GLN A 246 1.25 -0.88 20.99
CA GLN A 246 0.11 0.01 20.71
C GLN A 246 -1.22 -0.74 20.66
N ALA A 247 -1.25 -1.95 20.09
CA ALA A 247 -2.45 -2.76 19.97
C ALA A 247 -2.92 -3.37 21.30
N THR A 248 -2.01 -3.58 22.25
CA THR A 248 -2.30 -4.21 23.56
C THR A 248 -2.53 -3.21 24.70
N ARG A 249 -2.31 -1.91 24.47
CA ARG A 249 -2.47 -0.83 25.49
C ARG A 249 -3.64 0.11 25.22
N ILE A 250 -4.51 -0.24 24.29
CA ILE A 250 -5.78 0.45 24.05
C ILE A 250 -6.88 -0.13 24.96
N PRO A 251 -7.96 0.62 25.23
CA PRO A 251 -9.20 0.06 25.76
C PRO A 251 -9.64 -1.16 24.93
N ASP A 252 -10.10 -2.22 25.59
CA ASP A 252 -10.41 -3.51 24.96
C ASP A 252 -9.26 -4.01 24.07
N PRO A 253 -8.10 -4.37 24.66
CA PRO A 253 -6.87 -4.60 23.92
C PRO A 253 -6.95 -5.83 23.01
N LEU A 254 -6.16 -5.81 21.93
CA LEU A 254 -5.98 -7.00 21.10
C LEU A 254 -5.28 -8.08 21.93
N LEU A 255 -5.85 -9.30 21.90
CA LEU A 255 -5.23 -10.45 22.53
C LEU A 255 -4.12 -10.97 21.62
N VAL A 256 -2.88 -10.80 22.07
CA VAL A 256 -1.69 -11.34 21.41
C VAL A 256 -1.20 -12.51 22.24
N ASP A 257 -1.17 -13.70 21.65
CA ASP A 257 -0.74 -14.92 22.33
C ASP A 257 0.68 -14.73 22.89
N GLY A 258 0.82 -14.90 24.20
CA GLY A 258 2.06 -14.66 24.94
C GLY A 258 2.28 -13.22 25.46
N MET A 259 1.44 -12.23 25.13
CA MET A 259 1.48 -10.90 25.76
C MET A 259 0.52 -10.88 26.96
N GLY A 260 1.01 -11.20 28.15
CA GLY A 260 0.33 -10.82 29.39
C GLY A 260 0.56 -9.34 29.67
N LEU A 261 -0.34 -8.68 30.40
CA LEU A 261 -0.13 -7.30 30.91
C LEU A 261 1.19 -7.17 31.69
N ASP A 262 1.71 -8.29 32.20
CA ASP A 262 2.83 -8.35 33.14
C ASP A 262 4.08 -9.06 32.56
N LYS A 263 4.08 -9.45 31.28
CA LYS A 263 5.21 -10.16 30.65
C LYS A 263 5.61 -9.48 29.33
N PRO A 264 6.78 -8.82 29.27
CA PRO A 264 7.32 -8.37 28.00
C PRO A 264 7.86 -9.58 27.23
N GLY A 265 7.29 -9.84 26.05
CA GLY A 265 7.71 -10.92 25.17
C GLY A 265 6.73 -12.09 25.17
N THR A 266 6.48 -12.61 23.96
CA THR A 266 5.58 -13.75 23.78
C THR A 266 6.37 -15.06 23.73
N SER A 267 5.70 -16.17 24.05
CA SER A 267 6.25 -17.52 23.85
C SER A 267 6.33 -17.93 22.36
N ARG A 268 5.91 -17.09 21.40
CA ARG A 268 5.77 -17.45 19.97
C ARG A 268 6.30 -16.42 18.96
N LEU A 269 6.24 -15.15 19.30
CA LEU A 269 6.85 -13.99 18.63
C LEU A 269 8.14 -13.61 19.38
N HIS A 270 9.26 -13.98 18.78
CA HIS A 270 10.60 -13.64 19.23
C HIS A 270 11.05 -12.40 18.47
N LEU A 271 11.13 -11.27 19.16
CA LEU A 271 11.64 -10.02 18.61
C LEU A 271 13.04 -9.78 19.13
N HIS A 272 13.90 -9.26 18.27
CA HIS A 272 15.26 -8.86 18.63
C HIS A 272 15.50 -7.41 18.20
N PRO A 273 14.74 -6.45 18.75
CA PRO A 273 14.85 -5.05 18.38
C PRO A 273 16.23 -4.52 18.73
N ALA A 274 16.90 -3.87 17.77
CA ALA A 274 18.21 -3.28 18.02
C ALA A 274 18.41 -2.00 17.21
N ALA A 275 18.63 -0.87 17.89
CA ALA A 275 18.83 0.43 17.25
C ALA A 275 20.10 0.47 16.37
N ASN A 276 21.10 -0.36 16.69
CA ASN A 276 22.33 -0.54 15.91
C ASN A 276 22.19 -1.57 14.76
N GLY A 277 20.98 -2.09 14.52
CA GLY A 277 20.71 -3.06 13.46
C GLY A 277 21.10 -2.58 12.06
N MET A 278 21.26 -3.55 11.16
CA MET A 278 21.56 -3.28 9.75
C MET A 278 20.42 -2.49 9.11
N GLN A 279 20.78 -1.43 8.37
CA GLN A 279 19.83 -0.67 7.56
C GLN A 279 20.02 -1.02 6.09
N HIS A 280 18.92 -1.40 5.45
CA HIS A 280 18.92 -1.84 4.07
C HIS A 280 18.67 -0.70 3.10
N CYS A 281 18.91 -0.96 1.82
CA CYS A 281 18.93 0.08 0.80
C CYS A 281 18.55 -0.45 -0.57
N GLU A 282 17.26 -0.36 -0.88
CA GLU A 282 16.69 -0.91 -2.11
C GLU A 282 17.22 -0.24 -3.38
N VAL A 283 17.66 1.02 -3.27
CA VAL A 283 18.34 1.73 -4.36
C VAL A 283 19.68 1.09 -4.69
N ALA A 284 20.49 0.74 -3.68
CA ALA A 284 21.78 0.08 -3.90
C ALA A 284 21.59 -1.37 -4.35
N ASN A 285 20.68 -2.12 -3.72
CA ASN A 285 20.36 -3.50 -4.11
C ASN A 285 19.99 -3.61 -5.59
N MET A 286 19.17 -2.69 -6.11
CA MET A 286 18.84 -2.65 -7.53
C MET A 286 20.04 -2.32 -8.42
N ARG A 287 20.94 -1.43 -7.99
CA ARG A 287 22.17 -1.12 -8.74
C ARG A 287 23.09 -2.34 -8.81
N ASP A 288 23.24 -3.07 -7.70
CA ASP A 288 24.07 -4.28 -7.65
C ASP A 288 23.47 -5.41 -8.50
N THR A 289 22.14 -5.56 -8.47
CA THR A 289 21.42 -6.51 -9.34
C THR A 289 21.66 -6.20 -10.81
N ILE A 290 21.58 -4.93 -11.22
CA ILE A 290 21.83 -4.51 -12.61
C ILE A 290 23.30 -4.76 -12.98
N ALA A 291 24.24 -4.45 -12.09
CA ALA A 291 25.67 -4.65 -12.32
C ALA A 291 26.04 -6.14 -12.44
N GLY A 292 25.32 -7.03 -11.76
CA GLY A 292 25.49 -8.49 -11.87
C GLY A 292 24.96 -9.08 -13.18
N ILE A 293 24.03 -8.41 -13.86
CA ILE A 293 23.40 -8.91 -15.09
C ILE A 293 24.01 -8.26 -16.34
N PHE A 294 24.32 -6.96 -16.29
CA PHE A 294 24.74 -6.19 -17.46
C PHE A 294 26.14 -5.57 -17.26
N PRO A 295 27.04 -5.67 -18.27
CA PRO A 295 28.25 -4.87 -18.29
C PRO A 295 27.92 -3.37 -18.17
N GLY A 296 28.69 -2.62 -17.38
CA GLY A 296 28.36 -1.22 -17.04
C GLY A 296 28.20 -0.28 -18.24
N TRP A 297 28.93 -0.52 -19.34
CA TRP A 297 28.75 0.25 -20.58
C TRP A 297 27.38 0.01 -21.22
N LEU A 298 26.85 -1.20 -21.15
CA LEU A 298 25.56 -1.60 -21.70
C LEU A 298 24.42 -1.09 -20.81
N ALA A 299 24.54 -1.23 -19.48
CA ALA A 299 23.58 -0.68 -18.53
C ALA A 299 23.39 0.83 -18.71
N ARG A 300 24.50 1.58 -18.91
CA ARG A 300 24.46 3.02 -19.16
C ARG A 300 23.79 3.35 -20.50
N ARG A 301 24.10 2.62 -21.56
CA ARG A 301 23.49 2.81 -22.89
C ARG A 301 21.98 2.54 -22.89
N LEU A 302 21.53 1.58 -22.10
CA LEU A 302 20.11 1.21 -21.95
C LEU A 302 19.37 2.05 -20.90
N GLY A 303 20.04 2.97 -20.20
CA GLY A 303 19.42 3.81 -19.18
C GLY A 303 18.99 3.05 -17.91
N LEU A 304 19.60 1.89 -17.62
CA LEU A 304 19.32 1.06 -16.45
C LEU A 304 20.04 1.62 -15.21
N LEU A 305 19.61 2.79 -14.73
CA LEU A 305 20.26 3.54 -13.64
C LEU A 305 19.81 3.09 -12.23
N GLY A 306 18.95 2.08 -12.14
CA GLY A 306 18.29 1.65 -10.91
C GLY A 306 17.12 2.56 -10.53
N TRP A 307 16.76 2.57 -9.24
CA TRP A 307 15.64 3.36 -8.77
C TRP A 307 15.97 4.85 -8.64
N PRO A 308 15.09 5.76 -9.11
CA PRO A 308 15.24 7.18 -8.86
C PRO A 308 15.15 7.49 -7.37
N VAL A 309 15.99 8.41 -6.90
CA VAL A 309 16.13 8.75 -5.47
C VAL A 309 15.36 10.02 -5.14
N LYS A 310 14.62 10.02 -4.02
CA LYS A 310 14.00 11.19 -3.41
C LYS A 310 13.99 11.02 -1.90
N ILE A 311 14.56 11.97 -1.18
CA ILE A 311 14.56 11.99 0.29
C ILE A 311 13.14 12.27 0.79
N ARG A 312 12.75 11.59 1.87
CA ARG A 312 11.45 11.79 2.50
C ARG A 312 11.40 13.08 3.29
N ASP A 313 10.24 13.70 3.25
CA ASP A 313 9.91 14.86 4.07
C ASP A 313 9.37 14.39 5.43
N VAL A 314 10.15 14.62 6.48
CA VAL A 314 9.77 14.36 7.87
C VAL A 314 9.41 15.70 8.53
N PRO A 315 8.16 15.89 8.98
CA PRO A 315 7.76 17.14 9.63
C PRO A 315 8.63 17.45 10.86
N GLU A 316 8.94 18.73 11.10
CA GLU A 316 9.87 19.15 12.17
C GLU A 316 9.43 18.73 13.58
N GLU A 317 8.12 18.57 13.79
CA GLU A 317 7.50 18.19 15.06
C GLU A 317 6.98 16.74 15.06
N ALA A 318 7.35 15.94 14.06
CA ALA A 318 6.88 14.57 13.96
C ALA A 318 7.25 13.74 15.19
N LEU A 319 6.41 12.75 15.52
CA LEU A 319 6.75 11.79 16.57
C LEU A 319 7.77 10.80 16.02
N VAL A 320 8.94 10.76 16.65
CA VAL A 320 10.03 9.86 16.29
C VAL A 320 10.26 8.87 17.44
N HIS A 321 10.40 7.59 17.10
CA HIS A 321 10.58 6.53 18.09
C HIS A 321 11.90 6.68 18.85
N GLN A 322 11.94 6.24 20.11
CA GLN A 322 13.13 6.35 20.96
C GLN A 322 14.36 5.69 20.33
N SER A 323 14.18 4.54 19.66
CA SER A 323 15.26 3.83 18.98
C SER A 323 15.99 4.67 17.92
N VAL A 324 15.33 5.66 17.32
CA VAL A 324 15.97 6.56 16.36
C VAL A 324 16.94 7.50 17.07
N ARG A 325 16.60 7.97 18.27
CA ARG A 325 17.48 8.78 19.11
C ARG A 325 18.67 7.98 19.59
N GLU A 326 18.44 6.75 20.02
CA GLU A 326 19.48 5.80 20.38
C GLU A 326 20.42 5.55 19.20
N ARG A 327 19.87 5.24 18.02
CA ARG A 327 20.64 5.05 16.78
C ARG A 327 21.44 6.28 16.39
N PHE A 328 20.87 7.48 16.55
CA PHE A 328 21.54 8.75 16.24
C PHE A 328 22.71 9.06 17.20
N ALA A 329 22.62 8.61 18.45
CA ALA A 329 23.67 8.79 19.46
C ALA A 329 24.86 7.84 19.28
N LEU A 330 24.71 6.74 18.55
CA LEU A 330 25.79 5.81 18.24
C LEU A 330 26.86 6.47 17.35
N SER A 331 28.12 6.16 17.62
CA SER A 331 29.27 6.63 16.81
C SER A 331 29.22 6.08 15.38
N GLU A 332 28.81 4.82 15.25
CA GLU A 332 28.65 4.15 13.97
C GLU A 332 27.50 3.13 13.99
N VAL A 333 26.86 2.98 12.84
CA VAL A 333 25.88 1.92 12.55
C VAL A 333 26.11 1.37 11.16
N MET A 334 25.63 0.16 10.92
CA MET A 334 25.64 -0.44 9.58
C MET A 334 24.54 0.17 8.72
N GLN A 335 24.93 0.71 7.56
CA GLN A 335 24.07 1.39 6.60
C GLN A 335 24.31 0.80 5.19
N CYS A 336 23.44 1.19 4.25
CA CYS A 336 23.43 0.82 2.82
C CYS A 336 24.77 0.35 2.22
N ALA A 337 25.81 1.19 2.29
CA ALA A 337 27.10 0.94 1.64
C ALA A 337 28.30 1.06 2.59
N GLY A 338 28.09 0.91 3.90
CA GLY A 338 29.20 1.01 4.86
C GLY A 338 28.78 1.16 6.31
N ARG A 339 29.74 1.61 7.13
CA ARG A 339 29.55 1.92 8.55
C ARG A 339 29.85 3.39 8.79
N GLY A 340 29.04 4.03 9.61
CA GLY A 340 29.22 5.44 9.96
C GLY A 340 28.08 5.99 10.80
N PRO A 341 28.16 7.27 11.22
CA PRO A 341 27.13 7.88 12.05
C PRO A 341 25.79 7.97 11.31
N TYR A 342 24.69 7.72 12.01
CA TYR A 342 23.36 7.83 11.45
C TYR A 342 22.91 9.30 11.42
N ARG A 343 22.98 9.92 10.24
CA ARG A 343 22.62 11.33 9.99
C ARG A 343 21.79 11.48 8.71
N PRO A 344 20.58 10.88 8.63
CA PRO A 344 19.78 10.96 7.41
C PRO A 344 19.39 12.41 7.11
N GLU A 345 19.47 12.83 5.86
CA GLU A 345 19.11 14.21 5.46
C GLU A 345 17.65 14.55 5.81
N ALA A 346 16.77 13.54 5.82
CA ALA A 346 15.37 13.66 6.22
C ALA A 346 15.16 14.20 7.64
N LEU A 347 16.11 14.02 8.57
CA LEU A 347 16.02 14.52 9.95
C LEU A 347 16.78 15.83 10.18
N ALA A 348 17.43 16.40 9.17
CA ALA A 348 18.25 17.61 9.32
C ALA A 348 17.47 18.81 9.86
N GLY A 349 16.20 18.96 9.46
CA GLY A 349 15.29 20.00 9.95
C GLY A 349 14.55 19.65 11.24
N HIS A 350 14.60 18.41 11.71
CA HIS A 350 13.78 17.95 12.83
C HIS A 350 14.27 18.53 14.16
N LYS A 351 13.33 19.02 14.99
CA LYS A 351 13.65 19.75 16.24
C LYS A 351 14.61 19.00 17.18
N ASP A 352 14.44 17.69 17.23
CA ASP A 352 15.21 16.80 18.11
C ASP A 352 16.61 16.44 17.61
N PHE A 353 16.87 16.60 16.32
CA PHE A 353 18.10 16.11 15.68
C PHE A 353 18.95 17.22 15.07
N LYS A 354 18.37 18.40 14.82
CA LYS A 354 19.03 19.55 14.19
C LYS A 354 20.40 19.89 14.77
N ALA A 355 20.57 19.80 16.09
CA ALA A 355 21.84 20.08 16.77
C ALA A 355 22.97 19.09 16.42
N GLY A 356 22.63 17.89 15.93
CA GLY A 356 23.59 16.86 15.54
C GLY A 356 24.06 16.96 14.09
N TYR A 357 23.57 17.95 13.34
CA TYR A 357 24.04 18.28 11.99
C TYR A 357 25.01 19.45 12.09
N GLY A 358 26.17 19.32 11.44
CA GLY A 358 27.13 20.43 11.34
C GLY A 358 26.51 21.65 10.63
N PRO A 359 27.19 22.81 10.66
CA PRO A 359 26.73 23.98 9.91
C PRO A 359 26.49 23.59 8.44
N ALA A 360 25.35 24.00 7.88
CA ALA A 360 25.01 23.72 6.49
C ALA A 360 26.18 24.17 5.59
N PRO A 361 26.62 23.34 4.63
CA PRO A 361 27.69 23.74 3.73
C PRO A 361 27.29 25.05 3.06
N THR A 362 28.14 26.08 3.20
CA THR A 362 27.98 27.35 2.48
C THR A 362 27.85 27.02 0.99
N PRO A 363 26.83 27.54 0.29
CA PRO A 363 26.70 27.28 -1.14
C PRO A 363 28.02 27.69 -1.82
N ALA A 364 28.69 26.72 -2.44
CA ALA A 364 29.92 26.98 -3.17
C ALA A 364 29.61 28.08 -4.20
N ALA A 365 30.32 29.20 -4.09
CA ALA A 365 30.22 30.28 -5.05
C ALA A 365 30.49 29.69 -6.44
N VAL A 366 29.47 29.75 -7.31
CA VAL A 366 29.58 29.37 -8.71
C VAL A 366 30.67 30.24 -9.31
N THR A 367 31.84 29.66 -9.53
CA THR A 367 32.91 30.31 -10.27
C THR A 367 32.45 30.33 -11.73
N PRO A 368 32.27 31.49 -12.36
CA PRO A 368 31.93 31.53 -13.77
C PRO A 368 33.15 31.00 -14.54
N THR A 369 32.98 29.84 -15.19
CA THR A 369 33.93 29.36 -16.18
C THR A 369 33.95 30.32 -17.35
N SER A 370 35.08 31.00 -17.52
CA SER A 370 35.48 31.79 -18.70
C SER A 370 35.66 30.92 -19.94
#